data_AF-A0A2U1WUD2-F1
#
_entry.id   AF-A0A2U1WUD2-F1
#
_cell.length_a   1.000
_cell.length_b   1.000
_cell.length_c   1.000
_cell.angle_alpha   90.00
_cell.angle_beta   90.00
_cell.angle_gamma   90.00
#
_symmetry.space_group_name_H-M   'P 1'
#
loop_
_entity.id
_entity.type
_entity.pdbx_description
1 polymer ?
#
loop_
_entity_poly.entity_id
_entity_poly.type
_entity_poly.pdbx_seq_one_letter_code
_entity_poly.pdbx_strand_id
1 'polypeptide(L)'
;MACPLPVFDRIDDLHRRYDGPLPDTVARVAMLGGRGRAEVLSREAARRVHQRLAADARLGAVRRRAGLKADEVAGDGWLTRLCATLAHHRNAATLVP
;
A
#
# COMPACT_ATOMS: atom_id res chain seq x y z
N MET A 1 -1.76 25.82 -19.47
CA MET A 1 -2.46 24.91 -18.53
C MET A 1 -3.10 23.82 -19.37
N ALA A 2 -2.42 22.69 -19.58
CA ALA A 2 -2.92 21.62 -20.45
C ALA A 2 -3.95 20.78 -19.68
N CYS A 3 -5.18 20.71 -20.19
CA CYS A 3 -6.22 19.83 -19.66
C CYS A 3 -5.76 18.38 -19.86
N PRO A 4 -5.85 17.50 -18.85
CA PRO A 4 -5.46 16.11 -19.03
C PRO A 4 -6.41 15.43 -20.03
N LEU A 5 -5.85 14.88 -21.11
CA LEU A 5 -6.60 14.15 -22.14
C LEU A 5 -7.37 12.96 -21.52
N PRO A 6 -8.53 12.58 -22.07
CA PRO A 6 -9.24 11.37 -21.65
C PRO A 6 -8.35 10.13 -21.81
N VAL A 7 -8.69 9.04 -21.10
CA VAL A 7 -7.85 7.84 -21.02
C VAL A 7 -7.64 7.19 -22.40
N PHE A 8 -8.67 7.18 -23.24
CA PHE A 8 -8.63 6.61 -24.58
C PHE A 8 -7.64 7.35 -25.49
N ASP A 9 -7.68 8.69 -25.55
CA ASP A 9 -6.74 9.50 -26.35
C ASP A 9 -5.28 9.29 -25.96
N ARG A 10 -5.00 8.98 -24.69
CA ARG A 10 -3.64 8.68 -24.21
C ARG A 10 -3.16 7.29 -24.60
N ILE A 11 -4.07 6.32 -24.64
CA ILE A 11 -3.76 4.96 -25.09
C ILE A 11 -3.53 4.96 -26.60
N ASP A 12 -4.32 5.71 -27.36
CA ASP A 12 -4.16 5.85 -28.81
C ASP A 12 -2.86 6.57 -29.20
N ASP A 13 -2.50 7.66 -28.51
CA ASP A 13 -1.21 8.33 -28.70
C ASP A 13 -0.03 7.41 -28.38
N LEU A 14 -0.22 6.51 -27.41
CA LEU A 14 0.81 5.57 -26.99
C LEU A 14 0.96 4.40 -27.96
N HIS A 15 -0.12 3.86 -28.49
CA HIS A 15 -0.09 2.90 -29.60
C HIS A 15 0.53 3.49 -30.86
N ARG A 16 0.33 4.79 -31.13
CA ARG A 16 0.97 5.48 -32.25
C ARG A 16 2.49 5.63 -32.10
N ARG A 17 3.02 5.63 -30.87
CA ARG A 17 4.47 5.76 -30.60
C ARG A 17 5.22 4.44 -30.56
N TYR A 18 4.52 3.32 -30.46
CA TYR A 18 5.10 1.98 -30.40
C TYR A 18 4.56 1.16 -31.57
N ASP A 19 5.41 0.86 -32.55
CA ASP A 19 5.07 0.01 -33.71
C ASP A 19 4.92 -1.49 -33.35
N GLY A 20 4.77 -1.82 -32.06
CA GLY A 20 4.70 -3.19 -31.53
C GLY A 20 3.93 -3.26 -30.20
N PRO A 21 3.78 -4.46 -29.62
CA PRO A 21 3.05 -4.64 -28.38
C PRO A 21 3.64 -3.76 -27.28
N LEU A 22 2.78 -2.95 -26.68
CA LEU A 22 3.16 -1.96 -25.71
C LEU A 22 3.65 -2.64 -24.42
N PRO A 23 4.78 -2.23 -23.82
CA PRO A 23 5.19 -2.77 -22.55
C PRO A 23 4.10 -2.57 -21.49
N ASP A 24 3.72 -3.64 -20.78
CA ASP A 24 2.62 -3.64 -19.81
C ASP A 24 2.70 -2.52 -18.77
N THR A 25 3.93 -2.19 -18.34
CA THR A 25 4.19 -1.12 -17.38
C THR A 25 3.83 0.26 -17.94
N VAL A 26 4.10 0.48 -19.22
CA VAL A 26 3.83 1.73 -19.95
C VAL A 26 2.34 1.86 -20.23
N ALA A 27 1.69 0.77 -20.66
CA ALA A 27 0.24 0.69 -20.83
C ALA A 27 -0.51 0.99 -19.52
N ARG A 28 -0.10 0.33 -18.43
CA ARG A 28 -0.70 0.51 -17.11
C ARG A 28 -0.56 1.93 -16.60
N VAL A 29 0.60 2.56 -16.76
CA VAL A 29 0.80 3.97 -16.36
C VAL A 29 -0.10 4.91 -17.16
N ALA A 30 -0.25 4.68 -18.47
CA ALA A 30 -1.15 5.48 -19.30
C ALA A 30 -2.62 5.32 -18.89
N MET A 31 -3.07 4.08 -18.65
CA MET A 31 -4.41 3.76 -18.15
C MET A 31 -4.70 4.42 -16.80
N LEU A 32 -3.72 4.43 -15.89
CA LEU A 32 -3.83 5.09 -14.59
C LEU A 32 -3.75 6.61 -14.68
N GLY A 33 -3.63 7.16 -15.87
CA GLY A 33 -3.69 8.58 -16.12
C GLY A 33 -2.32 9.28 -16.07
N GLY A 34 -1.25 8.56 -16.34
CA GLY A 34 0.13 9.05 -16.35
C GLY A 34 0.89 8.76 -15.06
N ARG A 35 2.21 9.00 -15.08
CA ARG A 35 3.14 8.59 -14.01
C ARG A 35 2.75 9.16 -12.65
N GLY A 36 2.42 10.45 -12.57
CA GLY A 36 2.04 11.08 -11.29
C GLY A 36 0.79 10.47 -10.66
N ARG A 37 -0.24 10.15 -11.45
CA ARG A 37 -1.46 9.52 -10.92
C ARG A 37 -1.25 8.05 -10.57
N ALA A 38 -0.47 7.32 -11.37
CA ALA A 38 -0.08 5.94 -11.05
C ALA A 38 0.70 5.87 -9.73
N GLU A 39 1.61 6.82 -9.49
CA GLU A 39 2.40 6.90 -8.27
C GLU A 39 1.54 7.21 -7.04
N VAL A 40 0.63 8.19 -7.13
CA VAL A 40 -0.33 8.50 -6.05
C VAL A 40 -1.18 7.27 -5.70
N LEU A 41 -1.72 6.56 -6.69
CA LEU A 41 -2.51 5.36 -6.46
C LEU A 41 -1.69 4.22 -5.85
N SER A 42 -0.43 4.07 -6.26
CA SER A 42 0.48 3.09 -5.68
C SER A 42 0.78 3.41 -4.20
N ARG A 43 1.04 4.67 -3.88
CA ARG A 43 1.25 5.15 -2.50
C ARG A 43 0.01 4.95 -1.64
N GLU A 44 -1.17 5.30 -2.14
CA GLU A 44 -2.43 5.06 -1.44
C GLU A 44 -2.67 3.57 -1.18
N ALA A 45 -2.41 2.71 -2.17
CA ALA A 45 -2.55 1.26 -2.03
C ALA A 45 -1.58 0.72 -0.97
N ALA A 46 -0.30 1.13 -1.01
CA ALA A 46 0.69 0.75 0.00
C ALA A 46 0.28 1.19 1.41
N ARG A 47 -0.22 2.42 1.56
CA ARG A 47 -0.76 2.93 2.82
C ARG A 47 -1.92 2.08 3.34
N ARG A 48 -2.88 1.71 2.47
CA ARG A 48 -4.02 0.85 2.86
C ARG A 48 -3.57 -0.54 3.31
N VAL A 49 -2.57 -1.13 2.66
CA VAL A 49 -2.00 -2.42 3.06
C VAL A 49 -1.39 -2.32 4.45
N HIS A 50 -0.57 -1.30 4.72
CA HIS A 50 0.02 -1.10 6.05
C HIS A 50 -1.02 -0.83 7.13
N GLN A 51 -2.07 -0.06 6.83
CA GLN A 51 -3.20 0.14 7.75
C GLN A 51 -3.90 -1.17 8.08
N ARG A 52 -4.11 -2.03 7.08
CA ARG A 52 -4.73 -3.36 7.29
C ARG A 52 -3.85 -4.25 8.16
N LEU A 53 -2.56 -4.35 7.86
CA LEU A 53 -1.61 -5.16 8.63
C LEU A 53 -1.47 -4.65 10.08
N ALA A 54 -1.52 -3.33 10.29
CA ALA A 54 -1.58 -2.76 11.63
C ALA A 54 -2.86 -3.17 12.39
N ALA A 55 -4.01 -3.18 11.71
CA ALA A 55 -5.26 -3.65 12.32
C ALA A 55 -5.20 -5.15 12.70
N ASP A 56 -4.65 -5.98 11.82
CA ASP A 56 -4.49 -7.42 12.06
C ASP A 56 -3.52 -7.67 13.24
N ALA A 57 -2.38 -6.95 13.31
CA ALA A 57 -1.45 -7.03 14.43
C ALA A 57 -2.08 -6.58 15.75
N ARG A 58 -2.89 -5.51 15.73
CA ARG A 58 -3.64 -5.06 16.92
C ARG A 58 -4.65 -6.11 17.38
N LEU A 59 -5.39 -6.73 16.47
CA LEU A 59 -6.34 -7.80 16.79
C LEU A 59 -5.60 -9.01 17.39
N GLY A 60 -4.48 -9.40 16.79
CA GLY A 60 -3.61 -10.46 17.31
C GLY A 60 -3.12 -10.17 18.73
N ALA A 61 -2.68 -8.94 19.01
CA ALA A 61 -2.20 -8.52 20.32
C ALA A 61 -3.31 -8.56 21.38
N VAL A 62 -4.51 -8.07 21.05
CA VAL A 62 -5.68 -8.13 21.93
C VAL A 62 -6.06 -9.57 22.26
N ARG A 63 -6.12 -10.44 21.24
CA ARG A 63 -6.43 -11.87 21.41
C ARG A 63 -5.38 -12.59 22.25
N ARG A 64 -4.09 -12.31 22.01
CA ARG A 64 -3.00 -12.88 22.80
C ARG A 64 -3.09 -12.45 24.26
N ARG A 65 -3.28 -11.15 24.51
CA ARG A 65 -3.40 -10.61 25.86
C ARG A 65 -4.61 -11.17 26.62
N ALA A 66 -5.73 -11.42 25.93
CA ALA A 66 -6.91 -12.02 26.55
C ALA A 66 -6.69 -13.47 27.05
N GLY A 67 -5.70 -14.17 26.50
CA GLY A 67 -5.34 -15.53 26.91
C GLY A 67 -4.20 -15.61 27.94
N LEU A 68 -3.65 -14.49 28.39
CA LEU A 68 -2.55 -14.42 29.35
C LEU A 68 -3.04 -13.92 30.71
N LYS A 69 -2.41 -14.39 31.79
CA LYS A 69 -2.54 -13.75 33.10
C LYS A 69 -1.76 -12.44 33.13
N ALA A 70 -2.13 -11.55 34.04
CA ALA A 70 -1.57 -10.20 34.11
C ALA A 70 -0.04 -10.17 34.32
N ASP A 71 0.48 -11.13 35.07
CA ASP A 71 1.91 -11.33 35.34
C ASP A 71 2.68 -11.88 34.13
N GLU A 72 2.01 -12.62 33.24
CA GLU A 72 2.61 -13.23 32.05
C GLU A 72 2.74 -12.23 30.88
N VAL A 73 1.93 -11.16 30.86
CA VAL A 73 1.89 -10.18 29.76
C VAL A 73 3.25 -9.54 29.50
N ALA A 74 4.00 -9.21 30.55
CA ALA A 74 5.28 -8.51 30.42
C ALA A 74 6.40 -9.41 29.85
N GLY A 75 6.31 -10.73 30.07
CA GLY A 75 7.28 -11.72 29.59
C GLY A 75 6.92 -12.36 28.26
N ASP A 76 5.73 -12.11 27.71
CA ASP A 76 5.27 -12.78 26.50
C ASP A 76 5.96 -12.23 25.25
N GLY A 77 6.98 -12.94 24.78
CA GLY A 77 7.76 -12.57 23.58
C GLY A 77 6.92 -12.51 22.30
N TRP A 78 5.80 -13.23 22.22
CA TRP A 78 4.88 -13.14 21.08
C TRP A 78 4.13 -11.81 21.07
N LEU A 79 3.60 -11.37 22.21
CA LEU A 79 2.99 -10.07 22.37
C LEU A 79 3.97 -8.93 22.07
N THR A 80 5.23 -9.04 22.51
CA THR A 80 6.29 -8.07 22.15
C THR A 80 6.47 -7.96 20.63
N ARG A 81 6.54 -9.10 19.92
CA ARG A 81 6.66 -9.12 18.45
C ARG A 81 5.44 -8.51 17.75
N LEU A 82 4.23 -8.78 18.25
CA LEU A 82 3.00 -8.18 17.71
C LEU A 82 2.97 -6.67 17.89
N CYS A 83 3.39 -6.16 19.06
CA CYS A 83 3.53 -4.73 19.31
C CYS A 83 4.58 -4.07 18.41
N ALA A 84 5.73 -4.71 18.21
CA ALA A 84 6.75 -4.23 17.27
C ALA A 84 6.24 -4.21 15.82
N THR A 85 5.53 -5.25 15.39
CA THR A 85 4.93 -5.34 14.05
C THR A 85 3.86 -4.25 13.84
N LEU A 86 3.04 -4.01 14.86
CA LEU A 86 2.06 -2.92 14.86
C LEU A 86 2.75 -1.55 14.71
N ALA A 87 3.82 -1.28 15.47
CA ALA A 87 4.57 -0.04 15.38
C ALA A 87 5.20 0.14 13.98
N HIS A 88 5.80 -0.92 13.44
CA HIS A 88 6.38 -0.93 12.11
C HIS A 88 5.35 -0.55 11.04
N HIS A 89 4.17 -1.19 11.02
CA HIS A 89 3.15 -0.89 10.02
C HIS A 89 2.48 0.47 10.21
N ARG A 90 2.34 0.97 11.44
CA ARG A 90 1.88 2.35 11.69
C ARG A 90 2.86 3.37 11.11
N ASN A 91 4.15 3.19 11.36
CA ASN A 91 5.20 4.08 10.85
C ASN A 91 5.30 4.00 9.32
N ALA A 92 5.20 2.80 8.77
CA ALA A 92 5.20 2.60 7.32
C ALA A 92 4.01 3.33 6.67
N ALA A 93 2.81 3.25 7.25
CA ALA A 93 1.63 3.95 6.72
C ALA A 93 1.74 5.48 6.76
N THR A 94 2.54 6.06 7.66
CA THR A 94 2.78 7.51 7.73
C THR A 94 3.93 7.97 6.85
N LEU A 95 4.90 7.08 6.58
CA LEU A 95 6.11 7.38 5.82
C LEU A 95 5.98 7.08 4.33
N VAL A 96 4.89 6.46 3.85
CA VAL A 96 4.62 6.36 2.41
C VAL A 96 4.46 7.79 1.89
N PRO A 97 5.46 8.34 1.17
CA PRO A 97 5.46 9.74 0.76
C PRO A 97 4.45 10.00 -0.34
#